data_AF-A0A349DQQ0-F1
#
_entry.id   AF-A0A349DQQ0-F1
#
_cell.length_a   1.000
_cell.length_b   1.000
_cell.length_c   1.000
_cell.angle_alpha   90.00
_cell.angle_beta   90.00
_cell.angle_gamma   90.00
#
_symmetry.space_group_name_H-M   'P 1'
#
loop_
_entity.id
_entity.type
_entity.pdbx_description
1 polymer ?
#
loop_
_entity_poly.entity_id
_entity_poly.type
_entity_poly.pdbx_seq_one_letter_code
_entity_poly.pdbx_strand_id
1 'polypeptide(L)'
;MPFREYTIYFVANNQLKEELTKDPVLSYNLHWIKPETLKDATLPEDGLFAVRNIQNPEYIDDPYSIPWDAIWSKTRYKLTFPASEVPSFKQPPDRMLERIYELVSTCNSKAFYYLVEMHGGDVIHEYTWIFGQNQVMILDDEHQVSLTTRKAYINGEKVVLLGDVLYLALKEIGVKTEGTSGWFEPHTGTFIWRTTRLSPKINKEPKLPAFPTSLFRSAALGDFESVQKCIEAGISPLHYNNLLEVSSRSGNAQLVQSLLDQKVELKSKWNGPLNAAQNKETIEILLKHGAAINHESNPLAHIAQSGNEAAVRYMIERGAKLTLGERNELWFGACQGGILFLVQALFPKVDPEAEYICDTGVTLAAANNRLNVVTWLIGQGVKLYPDTLIAAAEQGHLQTVEWLLQNTALNINAINKMGHSVLYEATQNGKIEMVNYLLDQGADQHQRLGNYEFSPIHIACFASSIPLVKRFLEAGISINCTAKDGRTPLYIAIDHQNQEMVNFLMKQGANIDQAGGYGDKNLQEMADRKQILITKPQ
;
A
#
# COMPACT_ATOMS: atom_id res chain seq x y z
N MET A 1 -20.34 -16.12 -1.13
CA MET A 1 -19.60 -17.29 -1.66
C MET A 1 -18.34 -17.52 -0.81
N PRO A 2 -18.09 -18.74 -0.29
CA PRO A 2 -16.98 -18.99 0.66
C PRO A 2 -15.60 -19.18 0.01
N PHE A 3 -15.58 -19.48 -1.29
CA PHE A 3 -14.37 -19.70 -2.08
C PHE A 3 -13.78 -18.38 -2.58
N ARG A 4 -12.47 -18.19 -2.45
CA ARG A 4 -11.72 -16.97 -2.76
C ARG A 4 -10.33 -17.28 -3.33
N GLU A 5 -9.81 -16.39 -4.17
CA GLU A 5 -8.40 -16.34 -4.57
C GLU A 5 -7.48 -16.25 -3.35
N TYR A 6 -6.20 -16.57 -3.56
CA TYR A 6 -5.15 -16.43 -2.56
C TYR A 6 -5.51 -17.15 -1.25
N THR A 7 -6.12 -18.34 -1.36
CA THR A 7 -6.67 -19.07 -0.21
C THR A 7 -6.27 -20.53 -0.27
N ILE A 8 -5.84 -21.09 0.87
CA ILE A 8 -5.69 -22.54 1.04
C ILE A 8 -6.98 -23.08 1.65
N TYR A 9 -7.56 -24.10 1.01
CA TYR A 9 -8.70 -24.86 1.52
C TYR A 9 -8.23 -26.22 2.01
N PHE A 10 -8.61 -26.58 3.22
CA PHE A 10 -8.34 -27.87 3.83
C PHE A 10 -9.65 -28.62 4.10
N VAL A 11 -9.67 -29.93 3.85
CA VAL A 11 -10.77 -30.79 4.33
C VAL A 11 -10.68 -30.88 5.84
N ALA A 12 -11.75 -30.49 6.52
CA ALA A 12 -11.75 -30.46 7.97
C ALA A 12 -11.71 -31.89 8.55
N ASN A 13 -10.95 -32.06 9.62
CA ASN A 13 -11.07 -33.16 10.56
C ASN A 13 -10.52 -32.71 11.93
N ASN A 14 -10.73 -33.50 12.97
CA ASN A 14 -10.35 -33.12 14.34
C ASN A 14 -8.84 -32.87 14.50
N GLN A 15 -8.00 -33.71 13.90
CA GLN A 15 -6.55 -33.59 14.03
C GLN A 15 -6.03 -32.33 13.32
N LEU A 16 -6.50 -32.06 12.10
CA LEU A 16 -6.11 -30.90 11.33
C LEU A 16 -6.55 -29.59 11.97
N LYS A 17 -7.75 -29.58 12.59
CA LYS A 17 -8.23 -28.43 13.36
C LYS A 17 -7.27 -28.10 14.50
N GLU A 18 -6.79 -29.11 15.23
CA GLU A 18 -5.85 -28.92 16.33
C GLU A 18 -4.50 -28.36 15.83
N GLU A 19 -3.96 -28.92 14.76
CA GLU A 19 -2.70 -28.45 14.14
C GLU A 19 -2.82 -27.02 13.61
N LEU A 20 -3.87 -26.71 12.83
CA LEU A 20 -4.08 -25.37 12.27
C LEU A 20 -4.31 -24.29 13.34
N THR A 21 -4.97 -24.64 14.45
CA THR A 21 -5.23 -23.68 15.55
C THR A 21 -3.95 -23.35 16.33
N LYS A 22 -2.98 -24.27 16.37
CA LYS A 22 -1.67 -24.07 17.01
C LYS A 22 -0.62 -23.50 16.05
N ASP A 23 -0.87 -23.56 14.74
CA ASP A 23 0.08 -23.08 13.73
C ASP A 23 0.26 -21.55 13.82
N PRO A 24 1.51 -21.05 13.95
CA PRO A 24 1.76 -19.62 14.13
C PRO A 24 1.46 -18.78 12.88
N VAL A 25 1.37 -19.40 11.69
CA VAL A 25 1.12 -18.73 10.41
C VAL A 25 -0.33 -18.94 9.98
N LEU A 26 -0.74 -20.21 9.88
CA LEU A 26 -2.00 -20.61 9.25
C LEU A 26 -3.23 -20.32 10.11
N SER A 27 -3.05 -20.06 11.42
CA SER A 27 -4.13 -19.62 12.30
C SER A 27 -4.58 -18.17 12.06
N TYR A 28 -3.74 -17.32 11.45
CA TYR A 28 -3.94 -15.87 11.39
C TYR A 28 -5.21 -15.45 10.63
N ASN A 29 -5.48 -16.08 9.48
CA ASN A 29 -6.68 -15.86 8.67
C ASN A 29 -7.49 -17.15 8.48
N LEU A 30 -7.56 -17.96 9.55
CA LEU A 30 -8.25 -19.24 9.54
C LEU A 30 -9.76 -19.06 9.68
N HIS A 31 -10.51 -19.61 8.73
CA HIS A 31 -11.97 -19.63 8.74
C HIS A 31 -12.48 -21.07 8.64
N TRP A 32 -13.58 -21.37 9.32
CA TRP A 32 -14.30 -22.62 9.17
C TRP A 32 -15.53 -22.43 8.28
N ILE A 33 -15.68 -23.28 7.28
CA ILE A 33 -16.81 -23.34 6.36
C ILE A 33 -17.63 -24.57 6.73
N LYS A 34 -18.82 -24.35 7.28
CA LYS A 34 -19.71 -25.42 7.75
C LYS A 34 -20.35 -26.16 6.58
N PRO A 35 -20.66 -27.46 6.72
CA PRO A 35 -21.28 -28.26 5.66
C PRO A 35 -22.54 -27.63 5.05
N GLU A 36 -23.37 -26.97 5.84
CA GLU A 36 -24.66 -26.41 5.43
C GLU A 36 -24.56 -25.01 4.78
N THR A 37 -23.34 -24.54 4.50
CA THR A 37 -23.10 -23.16 4.01
C THR A 37 -23.48 -22.97 2.54
N LEU A 38 -23.54 -24.05 1.74
CA LEU A 38 -23.78 -23.99 0.29
C LEU A 38 -25.15 -24.56 -0.05
N LYS A 39 -25.88 -23.84 -0.91
CA LYS A 39 -27.25 -24.22 -1.30
C LYS A 39 -27.28 -25.39 -2.31
N ASP A 40 -26.41 -25.34 -3.32
CA ASP A 40 -26.46 -26.28 -4.44
C ASP A 40 -25.23 -27.25 -4.45
N ALA A 41 -24.41 -27.23 -3.40
CA ALA A 41 -23.23 -28.08 -3.25
C ALA A 41 -23.14 -28.68 -1.84
N THR A 42 -22.64 -29.91 -1.74
CA THR A 42 -22.42 -30.62 -0.48
C THR A 42 -20.93 -30.66 -0.18
N LEU A 43 -20.53 -30.10 0.97
CA LEU A 43 -19.16 -30.16 1.46
C LEU A 43 -18.86 -31.53 2.12
N PRO A 44 -17.58 -31.84 2.39
CA PRO A 44 -17.22 -32.94 3.29
C PRO A 44 -17.95 -32.85 4.65
N GLU A 45 -18.14 -33.98 5.30
CA GLU A 45 -18.95 -34.13 6.53
C GLU A 45 -18.55 -33.13 7.64
N ASP A 46 -17.25 -32.94 7.86
CA ASP A 46 -16.72 -32.02 8.88
C ASP A 46 -16.57 -30.56 8.37
N GLY A 47 -16.88 -30.31 7.10
CA GLY A 47 -16.72 -29.03 6.42
C GLY A 47 -15.31 -28.77 5.89
N LEU A 48 -14.95 -27.50 5.71
CA LEU A 48 -13.63 -27.07 5.23
C LEU A 48 -13.02 -26.02 6.17
N PHE A 49 -11.71 -25.98 6.26
CA PHE A 49 -10.99 -24.80 6.73
C PHE A 49 -10.45 -23.99 5.56
N ALA A 50 -10.46 -22.67 5.67
CA ALA A 50 -9.96 -21.74 4.66
C ALA A 50 -8.99 -20.76 5.31
N VAL A 51 -7.73 -20.76 4.86
CA VAL A 51 -6.71 -19.78 5.28
C VAL A 51 -6.56 -18.74 4.18
N ARG A 52 -6.98 -17.50 4.44
CA ARG A 52 -7.17 -16.46 3.42
C ARG A 52 -6.03 -15.44 3.34
N ASN A 53 -6.02 -14.68 2.24
CA ASN A 53 -5.11 -13.58 1.94
C ASN A 53 -3.64 -14.00 1.89
N ILE A 54 -3.36 -15.14 1.28
CA ILE A 54 -2.03 -15.72 1.15
C ILE A 54 -1.42 -15.26 -0.18
N GLN A 55 -0.48 -14.32 -0.12
CA GLN A 55 -0.01 -13.56 -1.29
C GLN A 55 1.53 -13.58 -1.41
N ASN A 56 2.01 -13.30 -2.63
CA ASN A 56 3.43 -13.03 -2.87
C ASN A 56 3.82 -11.74 -2.11
N PRO A 57 4.84 -11.79 -1.22
CA PRO A 57 5.24 -10.65 -0.40
C PRO A 57 5.67 -9.40 -1.19
N GLU A 58 6.06 -9.53 -2.46
CA GLU A 58 6.42 -8.38 -3.30
C GLU A 58 5.23 -7.46 -3.60
N TYR A 59 4.00 -7.94 -3.42
CA TYR A 59 2.76 -7.23 -3.75
C TYR A 59 1.83 -7.05 -2.54
N ILE A 60 2.35 -7.23 -1.32
CA ILE A 60 1.56 -7.02 -0.11
C ILE A 60 1.67 -5.58 0.36
N ASP A 61 0.56 -4.84 0.23
CA ASP A 61 0.45 -3.46 0.69
C ASP A 61 -0.30 -3.35 2.03
N ASP A 62 -0.84 -4.46 2.55
CA ASP A 62 -1.67 -4.49 3.75
C ASP A 62 -1.08 -5.38 4.87
N PRO A 63 -1.35 -5.06 6.15
CA PRO A 63 -0.81 -5.81 7.28
C PRO A 63 -1.55 -7.13 7.56
N TYR A 64 -2.64 -7.43 6.84
CA TYR A 64 -3.51 -8.58 7.08
C TYR A 64 -3.25 -9.75 6.13
N SER A 65 -2.45 -9.54 5.10
CA SER A 65 -2.04 -10.60 4.17
C SER A 65 -0.90 -11.44 4.74
N ILE A 66 -0.96 -12.75 4.47
CA ILE A 66 0.04 -13.75 4.82
C ILE A 66 1.02 -13.90 3.66
N PRO A 67 2.31 -13.57 3.83
CA PRO A 67 3.34 -13.84 2.84
C PRO A 67 3.50 -15.34 2.60
N TRP A 68 3.62 -15.77 1.34
CA TRP A 68 3.93 -17.16 1.00
C TRP A 68 5.20 -17.67 1.69
N ASP A 69 6.19 -16.79 1.85
CA ASP A 69 7.49 -17.08 2.43
C ASP A 69 7.49 -17.10 3.97
N ALA A 70 6.34 -16.86 4.60
CA ALA A 70 6.12 -17.15 6.01
C ALA A 70 5.58 -18.58 6.22
N ILE A 71 5.04 -19.22 5.17
CA ILE A 71 4.46 -20.57 5.26
C ILE A 71 5.55 -21.57 4.88
N TRP A 72 6.13 -22.25 5.86
CA TRP A 72 7.15 -23.28 5.62
C TRP A 72 7.26 -24.24 6.81
N SER A 73 7.85 -25.42 6.57
CA SER A 73 8.16 -26.43 7.58
C SER A 73 9.67 -26.62 7.74
N LYS A 74 10.17 -27.22 8.81
CA LYS A 74 11.57 -27.70 8.85
C LYS A 74 11.80 -28.95 7.98
N THR A 75 10.76 -29.73 7.75
CA THR A 75 10.82 -30.97 6.97
C THR A 75 10.81 -30.65 5.46
N ARG A 76 11.61 -31.38 4.66
CA ARG A 76 11.57 -31.29 3.19
C ARG A 76 10.72 -32.43 2.63
N TYR A 77 9.85 -32.09 1.69
CA TYR A 77 9.06 -33.07 0.95
C TYR A 77 9.38 -32.97 -0.54
N LYS A 78 9.52 -34.12 -1.21
CA LYS A 78 9.66 -34.13 -2.66
C LYS A 78 8.28 -34.00 -3.28
N LEU A 79 7.98 -32.82 -3.82
CA LEU A 79 6.77 -32.58 -4.59
C LEU A 79 6.97 -33.02 -6.05
N THR A 80 5.86 -33.30 -6.70
CA THR A 80 5.79 -33.76 -8.10
C THR A 80 5.29 -32.66 -9.05
N PHE A 81 5.08 -31.44 -8.54
CA PHE A 81 4.67 -30.30 -9.34
C PHE A 81 5.79 -29.83 -10.27
N PRO A 82 5.51 -29.59 -11.56
CA PRO A 82 6.52 -29.09 -12.50
C PRO A 82 6.75 -27.60 -12.31
N ALA A 83 7.89 -27.23 -11.72
CA ALA A 83 8.23 -25.84 -11.43
C ALA A 83 8.37 -24.93 -12.66
N SER A 84 8.61 -25.46 -13.86
CA SER A 84 8.78 -24.65 -15.07
C SER A 84 7.48 -24.16 -15.71
N GLU A 85 6.33 -24.58 -15.19
CA GLU A 85 5.03 -24.36 -15.84
C GLU A 85 4.26 -23.14 -15.33
N VAL A 86 4.68 -22.57 -14.20
CA VAL A 86 4.07 -21.37 -13.62
C VAL A 86 5.13 -20.28 -13.60
N PRO A 87 4.84 -19.05 -14.07
CA PRO A 87 5.78 -17.95 -13.98
C PRO A 87 6.25 -17.76 -12.52
N SER A 88 7.56 -17.57 -12.31
CA SER A 88 8.16 -17.57 -10.98
C SER A 88 7.51 -16.60 -9.99
N PHE A 89 7.09 -15.41 -10.44
CA PHE A 89 6.42 -14.41 -9.61
C PHE A 89 4.99 -14.79 -9.20
N LYS A 90 4.39 -15.79 -9.86
CA LYS A 90 3.05 -16.34 -9.57
C LYS A 90 3.12 -17.69 -8.85
N GLN A 91 4.29 -18.31 -8.82
CA GLN A 91 4.49 -19.59 -8.18
C GLN A 91 4.84 -19.37 -6.70
N PRO A 92 4.10 -19.98 -5.76
CA PRO A 92 4.53 -20.00 -4.37
C PRO A 92 5.85 -20.75 -4.21
N PRO A 93 6.72 -20.37 -3.26
CA PRO A 93 7.94 -21.12 -2.99
C PRO A 93 7.61 -22.58 -2.66
N ASP A 94 8.44 -23.52 -3.10
CA ASP A 94 8.26 -24.95 -2.80
C ASP A 94 8.01 -25.21 -1.31
N ARG A 95 8.66 -24.45 -0.43
CA ARG A 95 8.53 -24.57 1.03
C ARG A 95 7.11 -24.35 1.54
N MET A 96 6.35 -23.47 0.90
CA MET A 96 4.93 -23.28 1.20
C MET A 96 4.13 -24.51 0.79
N LEU A 97 4.34 -25.01 -0.43
CA LEU A 97 3.63 -26.19 -0.92
C LEU A 97 4.00 -27.45 -0.10
N GLU A 98 5.27 -27.60 0.28
CA GLU A 98 5.76 -28.68 1.15
C GLU A 98 5.11 -28.63 2.53
N ARG A 99 4.93 -27.44 3.11
CA ARG A 99 4.24 -27.27 4.40
C ARG A 99 2.77 -27.67 4.34
N ILE A 100 2.07 -27.32 3.25
CA ILE A 100 0.68 -27.75 3.05
C ILE A 100 0.63 -29.28 2.93
N TYR A 101 1.52 -29.86 2.12
CA TYR A 101 1.60 -31.31 1.93
C TYR A 101 1.89 -32.07 3.23
N GLU A 102 2.82 -31.57 4.05
CA GLU A 102 3.13 -32.11 5.37
C GLU A 102 1.88 -32.20 6.24
N LEU A 103 1.15 -31.08 6.38
CA LEU A 103 -0.03 -31.01 7.24
C LEU A 103 -1.10 -32.00 6.78
N VAL A 104 -1.42 -32.02 5.49
CA VAL A 104 -2.46 -32.94 5.00
C VAL A 104 -2.04 -34.41 5.09
N SER A 105 -0.75 -34.70 4.91
CA SER A 105 -0.22 -36.07 5.03
C SER A 105 -0.27 -36.56 6.48
N THR A 106 0.16 -35.71 7.43
CA THR A 106 0.16 -36.05 8.87
C THR A 106 -1.26 -36.16 9.44
N CYS A 107 -2.18 -35.34 8.95
CA CYS A 107 -3.57 -35.34 9.40
C CYS A 107 -4.51 -36.23 8.59
N ASN A 108 -4.00 -37.02 7.63
CA ASN A 108 -4.79 -37.82 6.69
C ASN A 108 -5.96 -37.03 6.07
N SER A 109 -5.64 -35.87 5.53
CA SER A 109 -6.59 -34.91 4.96
C SER A 109 -6.24 -34.60 3.49
N LYS A 110 -6.97 -33.66 2.90
CA LYS A 110 -6.70 -33.08 1.58
C LYS A 110 -6.72 -31.56 1.67
N ALA A 111 -6.02 -30.91 0.77
CA ALA A 111 -6.08 -29.46 0.63
C ALA A 111 -5.89 -29.03 -0.82
N PHE A 112 -6.25 -27.80 -1.14
CA PHE A 112 -5.73 -27.13 -2.31
C PHE A 112 -5.40 -25.67 -2.03
N TYR A 113 -4.39 -25.15 -2.72
CA TYR A 113 -4.11 -23.72 -2.79
C TYR A 113 -4.62 -23.17 -4.12
N TYR A 114 -5.40 -22.09 -4.08
CA TYR A 114 -6.04 -21.51 -5.25
C TYR A 114 -5.63 -20.07 -5.50
N LEU A 115 -5.26 -19.78 -6.74
CA LEU A 115 -4.82 -18.48 -7.21
C LEU A 115 -5.51 -18.16 -8.54
N VAL A 116 -6.07 -16.96 -8.63
CA VAL A 116 -6.62 -16.43 -9.88
C VAL A 116 -6.24 -14.96 -10.04
N GLU A 117 -5.82 -14.61 -11.25
CA GLU A 117 -5.52 -13.25 -11.66
C GLU A 117 -6.55 -12.79 -12.69
N MET A 118 -7.04 -11.56 -12.53
CA MET A 118 -8.01 -10.99 -13.43
C MET A 118 -7.60 -9.59 -13.88
N HIS A 119 -7.89 -9.25 -15.13
CA HIS A 119 -7.77 -7.91 -15.67
C HIS A 119 -9.06 -7.53 -16.39
N GLY A 120 -9.65 -6.39 -16.05
CA GLY A 120 -10.88 -5.93 -16.71
C GLY A 120 -12.10 -6.84 -16.53
N GLY A 121 -12.05 -7.80 -15.58
CA GLY A 121 -13.10 -8.80 -15.35
C GLY A 121 -12.84 -10.14 -16.03
N ASP A 122 -11.83 -10.24 -16.90
CA ASP A 122 -11.43 -11.50 -17.53
C ASP A 122 -10.37 -12.21 -16.68
N VAL A 123 -10.48 -13.53 -16.58
CA VAL A 123 -9.48 -14.39 -15.94
C VAL A 123 -8.29 -14.52 -16.88
N ILE A 124 -7.15 -14.00 -16.45
CA ILE A 124 -5.90 -14.06 -17.23
C ILE A 124 -5.16 -15.36 -16.94
N HIS A 125 -5.10 -15.73 -15.65
CA HIS A 125 -4.42 -16.92 -15.19
C HIS A 125 -5.16 -17.51 -14.00
N GLU A 126 -5.28 -18.84 -13.98
CA GLU A 126 -5.90 -19.58 -12.89
C GLU A 126 -5.08 -20.83 -12.59
N TYR A 127 -4.66 -20.97 -11.33
CA TYR A 127 -3.80 -22.05 -10.89
C TYR A 127 -4.32 -22.67 -9.61
N THR A 128 -4.18 -23.99 -9.51
CA THR A 128 -4.44 -24.71 -8.26
C THR A 128 -3.40 -25.80 -8.02
N TRP A 129 -2.99 -25.94 -6.76
CA TRP A 129 -2.13 -27.02 -6.28
C TRP A 129 -2.92 -27.82 -5.25
N ILE A 130 -3.18 -29.08 -5.55
CA ILE A 130 -4.02 -29.97 -4.77
C ILE A 130 -3.13 -31.04 -4.13
N PHE A 131 -3.40 -31.30 -2.86
CA PHE A 131 -2.64 -32.18 -1.99
C PHE A 131 -3.55 -33.24 -1.39
N GLY A 132 -3.10 -34.49 -1.41
CA GLY A 132 -3.82 -35.65 -0.88
C GLY A 132 -3.07 -36.93 -1.25
N GLN A 133 -3.80 -38.01 -1.56
CA GLN A 133 -3.22 -39.25 -2.09
C GLN A 133 -2.45 -39.01 -3.40
N ASN A 134 -3.01 -38.16 -4.26
CA ASN A 134 -2.34 -37.65 -5.45
C ASN A 134 -1.99 -36.18 -5.25
N GLN A 135 -0.88 -35.75 -5.85
CA GLN A 135 -0.54 -34.35 -6.01
C GLN A 135 -1.04 -33.92 -7.39
N VAL A 136 -1.94 -32.95 -7.44
CA VAL A 136 -2.54 -32.49 -8.71
C VAL A 136 -2.28 -31.00 -8.89
N MET A 137 -1.78 -30.60 -10.06
CA MET A 137 -1.66 -29.20 -10.44
C MET A 137 -2.51 -28.95 -11.67
N ILE A 138 -3.36 -27.92 -11.65
CA ILE A 138 -4.19 -27.54 -12.80
C ILE A 138 -3.84 -26.10 -13.18
N LEU A 139 -3.69 -25.87 -14.47
CA LEU A 139 -3.25 -24.61 -15.05
C LEU A 139 -4.26 -24.15 -16.12
N ASP A 140 -4.68 -22.90 -16.00
CA ASP A 140 -5.32 -22.12 -17.06
C ASP A 140 -4.43 -20.90 -17.34
N ASP A 141 -3.70 -20.94 -18.45
CA ASP A 141 -2.79 -19.89 -18.90
C ASP A 141 -3.36 -19.38 -20.24
N GLU A 142 -3.64 -18.07 -20.33
CA GLU A 142 -4.30 -17.47 -21.49
C GLU A 142 -3.63 -17.88 -22.82
N HIS A 143 -4.46 -18.02 -23.87
CA HIS A 143 -4.20 -18.22 -25.32
C HIS A 143 -4.69 -19.54 -25.95
N GLN A 144 -5.36 -20.45 -25.24
CA GLN A 144 -5.97 -21.65 -25.87
C GLN A 144 -7.50 -21.59 -25.88
N VAL A 145 -8.04 -21.59 -27.10
CA VAL A 145 -9.42 -21.29 -27.53
C VAL A 145 -10.45 -22.40 -27.17
N SER A 146 -10.24 -23.14 -26.09
CA SER A 146 -11.16 -24.21 -25.65
C SER A 146 -11.60 -23.98 -24.21
N LEU A 147 -12.85 -23.52 -24.04
CA LEU A 147 -13.54 -23.33 -22.76
C LEU A 147 -13.73 -24.64 -21.95
N THR A 148 -13.20 -25.77 -22.40
CA THR A 148 -13.48 -27.08 -21.82
C THR A 148 -12.26 -27.85 -21.38
N THR A 149 -11.07 -27.62 -21.93
CA THR A 149 -9.87 -28.42 -21.61
C THR A 149 -8.83 -27.61 -20.83
N ARG A 150 -8.20 -28.24 -19.84
CA ARG A 150 -7.18 -27.63 -18.97
C ARG A 150 -5.94 -28.50 -18.92
N LYS A 151 -4.77 -27.84 -18.91
CA LYS A 151 -3.49 -28.50 -18.70
C LYS A 151 -3.37 -28.85 -17.24
N ALA A 152 -3.10 -30.11 -16.93
CA ALA A 152 -2.93 -30.55 -15.55
C ALA A 152 -1.81 -31.58 -15.42
N TYR A 153 -1.39 -31.80 -14.18
CA TYR A 153 -0.36 -32.74 -13.81
C TYR A 153 -0.84 -33.55 -12.62
N ILE A 154 -0.85 -34.87 -12.73
CA ILE A 154 -1.17 -35.78 -11.63
C ILE A 154 0.10 -36.56 -11.30
N ASN A 155 0.61 -36.38 -10.08
CA ASN A 155 1.88 -36.95 -9.63
C ASN A 155 3.05 -36.65 -10.60
N GLY A 156 3.02 -35.48 -11.24
CA GLY A 156 4.01 -35.02 -12.21
C GLY A 156 3.79 -35.49 -13.65
N GLU A 157 2.83 -36.39 -13.90
CA GLU A 157 2.48 -36.82 -15.26
C GLU A 157 1.49 -35.84 -15.90
N LYS A 158 1.81 -35.36 -17.09
CA LYS A 158 0.98 -34.41 -17.83
C LYS A 158 -0.32 -35.08 -18.29
N VAL A 159 -1.44 -34.47 -17.96
CA VAL A 159 -2.78 -34.88 -18.37
C VAL A 159 -3.59 -33.68 -18.86
N VAL A 160 -4.71 -33.96 -19.52
CA VAL A 160 -5.70 -32.95 -19.90
C VAL A 160 -6.99 -33.24 -19.13
N LEU A 161 -7.47 -32.26 -18.39
CA LEU A 161 -8.73 -32.35 -17.65
C LEU A 161 -9.82 -31.55 -18.36
N LEU A 162 -11.07 -31.96 -18.17
CA LEU A 162 -12.23 -31.25 -18.68
C LEU A 162 -12.93 -30.50 -17.54
N GLY A 163 -13.11 -29.19 -17.65
CA GLY A 163 -13.83 -28.36 -16.67
C GLY A 163 -13.02 -27.19 -16.10
N ASP A 164 -13.70 -26.41 -15.27
CA ASP A 164 -13.19 -25.23 -14.56
C ASP A 164 -12.16 -25.59 -13.46
N VAL A 165 -11.13 -24.76 -13.26
CA VAL A 165 -10.00 -25.09 -12.37
C VAL A 165 -10.45 -25.19 -10.91
N LEU A 166 -11.19 -24.20 -10.42
CA LEU A 166 -11.72 -24.22 -9.05
C LEU A 166 -12.70 -25.38 -8.85
N TYR A 167 -13.58 -25.63 -9.82
CA TYR A 167 -14.50 -26.78 -9.78
C TYR A 167 -13.74 -28.11 -9.63
N LEU A 168 -12.72 -28.33 -10.47
CA LEU A 168 -11.90 -29.54 -10.43
C LEU A 168 -11.19 -29.68 -9.07
N ALA A 169 -10.66 -28.59 -8.53
CA ALA A 169 -10.03 -28.59 -7.20
C ALA A 169 -11.01 -28.95 -6.07
N LEU A 170 -12.21 -28.37 -6.10
CA LEU A 170 -13.27 -28.65 -5.13
C LEU A 170 -13.71 -30.12 -5.18
N LYS A 171 -13.86 -30.66 -6.39
CA LYS A 171 -14.21 -32.07 -6.60
C LYS A 171 -13.14 -33.01 -6.03
N GLU A 172 -11.86 -32.71 -6.25
CA GLU A 172 -10.74 -33.52 -5.74
C GLU A 172 -10.70 -33.59 -4.20
N ILE A 173 -11.10 -32.51 -3.52
CA ILE A 173 -11.21 -32.49 -2.05
C ILE A 173 -12.56 -33.01 -1.53
N GLY A 174 -13.43 -33.53 -2.39
CA GLY A 174 -14.66 -34.22 -2.01
C GLY A 174 -15.91 -33.33 -1.92
N VAL A 175 -15.88 -32.12 -2.45
CA VAL A 175 -17.09 -31.30 -2.62
C VAL A 175 -17.93 -31.89 -3.75
N LYS A 176 -19.20 -32.19 -3.46
CA LYS A 176 -20.16 -32.72 -4.44
C LYS A 176 -21.06 -31.59 -4.92
N THR A 177 -21.38 -31.59 -6.22
CA THR A 177 -22.25 -30.59 -6.84
C THR A 177 -23.31 -31.30 -7.68
N GLU A 178 -24.51 -30.72 -7.78
CA GLU A 178 -25.58 -31.27 -8.62
C GLU A 178 -25.39 -30.99 -10.13
N GLY A 179 -24.50 -30.07 -10.51
CA GLY A 179 -24.18 -29.69 -11.90
C GLY A 179 -22.83 -30.22 -12.42
N THR A 180 -22.68 -30.30 -13.76
CA THR A 180 -21.50 -30.83 -14.48
C THR A 180 -20.44 -29.77 -14.84
N SER A 181 -20.78 -28.49 -14.82
CA SER A 181 -19.91 -27.30 -14.95
C SER A 181 -20.79 -26.03 -14.85
N GLY A 182 -20.23 -24.84 -14.60
CA GLY A 182 -20.98 -23.57 -14.62
C GLY A 182 -21.34 -22.94 -13.27
N TRP A 183 -20.72 -23.39 -12.17
CA TRP A 183 -20.81 -22.69 -10.87
C TRP A 183 -20.04 -21.37 -10.82
N PHE A 184 -19.02 -21.27 -11.66
CA PHE A 184 -18.09 -20.17 -11.76
C PHE A 184 -17.97 -19.84 -13.25
N GLU A 185 -18.97 -19.15 -13.80
CA GLU A 185 -18.74 -18.43 -15.05
C GLU A 185 -18.04 -17.11 -14.70
N PRO A 186 -16.77 -16.90 -15.10
CA PRO A 186 -16.07 -15.63 -14.88
C PRO A 186 -16.71 -14.45 -15.65
N HIS A 187 -17.72 -14.69 -16.50
CA HIS A 187 -18.26 -13.68 -17.42
C HIS A 187 -19.42 -12.83 -16.89
N THR A 188 -19.71 -12.83 -15.58
CA THR A 188 -20.66 -11.84 -15.02
C THR A 188 -19.91 -10.55 -14.67
N GLY A 189 -20.14 -9.53 -15.50
CA GLY A 189 -19.50 -8.20 -15.53
C GLY A 189 -18.87 -7.64 -14.25
N THR A 190 -17.74 -6.96 -14.47
CA THR A 190 -16.79 -6.24 -13.58
C THR A 190 -17.24 -5.70 -12.22
N PHE A 191 -18.53 -5.45 -11.97
CA PHE A 191 -19.01 -4.82 -10.73
C PHE A 191 -19.72 -5.76 -9.74
N ILE A 192 -20.21 -6.93 -10.16
CA ILE A 192 -20.97 -7.84 -9.28
C ILE A 192 -20.02 -8.77 -8.49
N TRP A 193 -18.86 -9.09 -9.05
CA TRP A 193 -17.91 -10.05 -8.45
C TRP A 193 -17.23 -9.51 -7.18
N ARG A 194 -16.81 -8.23 -7.18
CA ARG A 194 -16.25 -7.56 -5.98
C ARG A 194 -17.31 -7.26 -4.91
N THR A 195 -18.54 -6.93 -5.31
CA THR A 195 -19.60 -6.51 -4.38
C THR A 195 -20.21 -7.67 -3.59
N THR A 196 -20.15 -8.91 -4.09
CA THR A 196 -20.69 -10.09 -3.39
C THR A 196 -19.69 -10.73 -2.41
N ARG A 197 -18.45 -10.26 -2.37
CA ARG A 197 -17.42 -10.65 -1.38
C ARG A 197 -17.12 -9.49 -0.43
N LEU A 198 -18.13 -9.05 0.29
CA LEU A 198 -17.93 -8.20 1.45
C LEU A 198 -17.05 -8.94 2.47
N SER A 199 -15.82 -8.48 2.63
CA SER A 199 -15.07 -8.71 3.86
C SER A 199 -15.84 -8.01 4.99
N PRO A 200 -16.14 -8.67 6.12
CA PRO A 200 -16.71 -7.96 7.27
C PRO A 200 -15.77 -6.81 7.66
N LYS A 201 -16.34 -5.70 8.17
CA LYS A 201 -15.56 -4.67 8.86
C LYS A 201 -14.74 -5.37 9.95
N ILE A 202 -13.42 -5.20 9.89
CA ILE A 202 -12.50 -5.66 10.93
C ILE A 202 -12.88 -4.88 12.19
N ASN A 203 -13.71 -5.47 13.04
CA ASN A 203 -14.07 -4.89 14.31
C ASN A 203 -13.05 -5.37 15.35
N LYS A 204 -12.39 -4.36 15.94
CA LYS A 204 -11.24 -4.41 16.87
C LYS A 204 -9.94 -4.74 16.15
N GLU A 205 -8.97 -3.83 16.23
CA GLU A 205 -7.57 -4.15 16.03
C GLU A 205 -7.19 -5.26 17.01
N PRO A 206 -7.03 -6.51 16.55
CA PRO A 206 -6.43 -7.51 17.43
C PRO A 206 -4.98 -7.07 17.65
N LYS A 207 -4.47 -7.21 18.88
CA LYS A 207 -3.02 -7.21 19.06
C LYS A 207 -2.47 -8.30 18.17
N LEU A 208 -1.74 -7.88 17.13
CA LEU A 208 -1.15 -8.81 16.18
C LEU A 208 -0.20 -9.73 16.95
N PRO A 209 -0.41 -11.06 16.94
CA PRO A 209 0.58 -11.97 17.50
C PRO A 209 1.91 -11.78 16.76
N ALA A 210 3.00 -12.25 17.36
CA ALA A 210 4.29 -12.25 16.68
C ALA A 210 4.16 -12.97 15.33
N PHE A 211 4.27 -12.21 14.25
CA PHE A 211 4.06 -12.72 12.90
C PHE A 211 5.27 -13.59 12.53
N PRO A 212 5.06 -14.79 11.96
CA PRO A 212 6.15 -15.69 11.60
C PRO A 212 7.11 -15.06 10.59
N THR A 213 8.38 -15.43 10.69
CA THR A 213 9.46 -14.83 9.91
C THR A 213 9.25 -15.05 8.41
N SER A 214 9.12 -13.95 7.67
CA SER A 214 9.04 -13.88 6.22
C SER A 214 10.36 -13.34 5.69
N LEU A 215 10.98 -14.03 4.72
CA LEU A 215 12.26 -13.65 4.15
C LEU A 215 12.22 -12.21 3.62
N PHE A 216 11.22 -11.89 2.80
CA PHE A 216 11.10 -10.59 2.14
C PHE A 216 10.80 -9.46 3.12
N ARG A 217 9.89 -9.68 4.08
CA ARG A 217 9.59 -8.67 5.12
C ARG A 217 10.78 -8.43 6.03
N SER A 218 11.45 -9.49 6.48
CA SER A 218 12.66 -9.37 7.31
C SER A 218 13.79 -8.66 6.56
N ALA A 219 13.92 -8.92 5.25
CA ALA A 219 14.89 -8.21 4.41
C ALA A 219 14.58 -6.71 4.27
N ALA A 220 13.31 -6.34 4.07
CA ALA A 220 12.89 -4.93 4.04
C ALA A 220 13.15 -4.19 5.37
N LEU A 221 13.05 -4.91 6.49
CA LEU A 221 13.38 -4.39 7.82
C LEU A 221 14.89 -4.42 8.14
N GLY A 222 15.72 -5.02 7.29
CA GLY A 222 17.16 -5.19 7.54
C GLY A 222 17.48 -6.18 8.65
N ASP A 223 16.56 -7.08 9.01
CA ASP A 223 16.77 -8.11 10.02
C ASP A 223 17.55 -9.29 9.43
N PHE A 224 18.88 -9.19 9.52
CA PHE A 224 19.81 -10.18 8.97
C PHE A 224 19.60 -11.58 9.57
N GLU A 225 19.41 -11.69 10.88
CA GLU A 225 19.27 -13.00 11.55
C GLU A 225 18.01 -13.72 11.10
N SER A 226 16.89 -13.00 11.01
CA SER A 226 15.64 -13.54 10.50
C SER A 226 15.74 -13.97 9.03
N VAL A 227 16.43 -13.18 8.21
CA VAL A 227 16.71 -13.55 6.81
C VAL A 227 17.52 -14.84 6.74
N GLN A 228 18.60 -14.97 7.53
CA GLN A 228 19.39 -16.22 7.55
C GLN A 228 18.56 -17.41 8.00
N LYS A 229 17.71 -17.27 9.02
CA LYS A 229 16.80 -18.35 9.46
C LYS A 229 15.89 -18.84 8.34
N CYS A 230 15.35 -17.93 7.52
CA CYS A 230 14.53 -18.28 6.36
C CYS A 230 15.34 -19.04 5.30
N ILE A 231 16.57 -18.60 5.03
CA ILE A 231 17.46 -19.21 4.04
C ILE A 231 17.94 -20.59 4.51
N GLU A 232 18.31 -20.74 5.78
CA GLU A 232 18.64 -22.02 6.42
C GLU A 232 17.43 -22.97 6.42
N ALA A 233 16.23 -22.42 6.58
CA ALA A 233 14.99 -23.16 6.37
C ALA A 233 14.75 -23.51 4.89
N GLY A 234 15.62 -23.17 3.95
CA GLY A 234 15.53 -23.56 2.55
C GLY A 234 14.61 -22.69 1.70
N ILE A 235 14.24 -21.49 2.18
CA ILE A 235 13.54 -20.49 1.37
C ILE A 235 14.56 -19.82 0.45
N SER A 236 14.44 -20.06 -0.86
CA SER A 236 15.38 -19.50 -1.83
C SER A 236 15.15 -17.99 -2.00
N PRO A 237 16.17 -17.14 -1.81
CA PRO A 237 16.06 -15.71 -2.10
C PRO A 237 15.96 -15.40 -3.60
N LEU A 238 16.24 -16.39 -4.46
CA LEU A 238 16.19 -16.24 -5.92
C LEU A 238 14.76 -16.17 -6.47
N HIS A 239 13.74 -16.46 -5.67
CA HIS A 239 12.34 -16.39 -6.09
C HIS A 239 11.80 -14.96 -6.21
N TYR A 240 12.50 -13.97 -5.64
CA TYR A 240 12.00 -12.61 -5.50
C TYR A 240 12.70 -11.65 -6.42
N ASN A 241 11.93 -10.80 -7.10
CA ASN A 241 12.47 -9.85 -8.06
C ASN A 241 13.14 -8.64 -7.41
N ASN A 242 12.58 -8.17 -6.28
CA ASN A 242 12.94 -6.92 -5.63
C ASN A 242 13.59 -7.12 -4.24
N LEU A 243 13.94 -8.36 -3.87
CA LEU A 243 14.51 -8.66 -2.55
C LEU A 243 15.81 -7.89 -2.28
N LEU A 244 16.68 -7.78 -3.28
CA LEU A 244 17.93 -7.04 -3.15
C LEU A 244 17.70 -5.53 -3.05
N GLU A 245 16.65 -5.02 -3.70
CA GLU A 245 16.26 -3.61 -3.63
C GLU A 245 15.77 -3.23 -2.23
N VAL A 246 14.82 -4.01 -1.67
CA VAL A 246 14.33 -3.76 -0.30
C VAL A 246 15.42 -3.97 0.74
N SER A 247 16.33 -4.92 0.52
CA SER A 247 17.51 -5.11 1.38
C SER A 247 18.46 -3.92 1.32
N SER A 248 18.67 -3.34 0.14
CA SER A 248 19.51 -2.14 -0.03
C SER A 248 18.88 -0.92 0.64
N ARG A 249 17.55 -0.79 0.56
CA ARG A 249 16.77 0.24 1.27
C ARG A 249 16.86 0.13 2.78
N SER A 250 17.04 -1.07 3.33
CA SER A 250 17.23 -1.25 4.77
C SER A 250 18.56 -0.67 5.28
N GLY A 251 19.54 -0.47 4.40
CA GLY A 251 20.89 -0.05 4.78
C GLY A 251 21.74 -1.17 5.40
N ASN A 252 21.24 -2.38 5.57
CA ASN A 252 22.03 -3.48 6.14
C ASN A 252 23.03 -4.04 5.10
N ALA A 253 24.28 -3.57 5.17
CA ALA A 253 25.35 -3.98 4.26
C ALA A 253 25.66 -5.49 4.33
N GLN A 254 25.62 -6.09 5.53
CA GLN A 254 25.85 -7.53 5.71
C GLN A 254 24.78 -8.36 5.01
N LEU A 255 23.52 -7.93 5.10
CA LEU A 255 22.41 -8.54 4.38
C LEU A 255 22.59 -8.46 2.86
N VAL A 256 22.88 -7.26 2.34
CA VAL A 256 23.10 -7.06 0.89
C VAL A 256 24.24 -7.95 0.38
N GLN A 257 25.37 -8.00 1.08
CA GLN A 257 26.50 -8.87 0.74
C GLN A 257 26.07 -10.34 0.72
N SER A 258 25.41 -10.80 1.78
CA SER A 258 24.98 -12.20 1.88
C SER A 258 24.02 -12.62 0.77
N LEU A 259 23.14 -11.73 0.30
CA LEU A 259 22.21 -12.03 -0.79
C LEU A 259 22.93 -12.08 -2.14
N LEU A 260 23.90 -11.19 -2.37
CA LEU A 260 24.75 -11.23 -3.57
C LEU A 260 25.61 -12.50 -3.63
N ASP A 261 26.16 -12.94 -2.49
CA ASP A 261 26.91 -14.20 -2.38
C ASP A 261 26.02 -15.42 -2.72
N GLN A 262 24.72 -15.32 -2.44
CA GLN A 262 23.71 -16.30 -2.82
C GLN A 262 23.21 -16.16 -4.26
N LYS A 263 23.87 -15.32 -5.07
CA LYS A 263 23.59 -15.08 -6.49
C LYS A 263 22.23 -14.46 -6.76
N VAL A 264 21.65 -13.73 -5.79
CA VAL A 264 20.48 -12.89 -6.05
C VAL A 264 20.85 -11.87 -7.13
N GLU A 265 20.00 -11.76 -8.15
CA GLU A 265 20.30 -10.98 -9.35
C GLU A 265 20.47 -9.49 -9.03
N LEU A 266 21.59 -8.93 -9.46
CA LEU A 266 21.84 -7.49 -9.42
C LEU A 266 21.23 -6.82 -10.65
N LYS A 267 19.97 -6.38 -10.54
CA LYS A 267 19.27 -5.68 -11.61
C LYS A 267 19.69 -4.21 -11.68
N SER A 268 20.21 -3.77 -12.83
CA SER A 268 20.57 -2.36 -13.09
C SER A 268 19.48 -1.63 -13.88
N LYS A 269 18.21 -1.74 -13.44
CA LYS A 269 17.04 -1.10 -14.08
C LYS A 269 16.57 0.12 -13.26
N TRP A 270 15.48 0.74 -13.68
CA TRP A 270 14.86 1.91 -13.01
C TRP A 270 14.58 1.69 -11.51
N ASN A 271 14.30 0.46 -11.10
CA ASN A 271 14.14 0.06 -9.69
C ASN A 271 15.33 -0.78 -9.21
N GLY A 272 16.56 -0.36 -9.51
CA GLY A 272 17.77 -1.09 -9.17
C GLY A 272 18.14 -0.98 -7.68
N PRO A 273 18.82 -1.98 -7.09
CA PRO A 273 19.26 -1.92 -5.69
C PRO A 273 20.15 -0.72 -5.35
N LEU A 274 20.94 -0.23 -6.32
CA LEU A 274 21.79 0.96 -6.13
C LEU A 274 20.97 2.25 -5.94
N ASN A 275 19.81 2.37 -6.61
CA ASN A 275 18.91 3.52 -6.43
C ASN A 275 18.34 3.57 -5.01
N ALA A 276 18.21 2.41 -4.36
CA ALA A 276 17.64 2.27 -3.03
C ALA A 276 18.69 2.30 -1.91
N ALA A 277 19.98 2.34 -2.22
CA ALA A 277 21.05 2.24 -1.23
C ALA A 277 21.07 3.43 -0.27
N GLN A 278 21.18 3.15 1.02
CA GLN A 278 21.09 4.17 2.07
C GLN A 278 22.45 4.60 2.64
N ASN A 279 23.54 3.87 2.41
CA ASN A 279 24.83 4.18 3.03
C ASN A 279 26.02 3.79 2.14
N LYS A 280 27.20 4.22 2.58
CA LYS A 280 28.46 4.01 1.86
C LYS A 280 28.77 2.53 1.66
N GLU A 281 28.52 1.71 2.68
CA GLU A 281 28.86 0.30 2.72
C GLU A 281 28.02 -0.49 1.70
N THR A 282 26.70 -0.26 1.68
CA THR A 282 25.79 -0.87 0.70
C THR A 282 26.14 -0.44 -0.73
N ILE A 283 26.42 0.84 -0.97
CA ILE A 283 26.88 1.35 -2.26
C ILE A 283 28.18 0.64 -2.69
N GLU A 284 29.17 0.54 -1.79
CA GLU A 284 30.45 -0.10 -2.10
C GLU A 284 30.27 -1.56 -2.49
N ILE A 285 29.46 -2.31 -1.75
CA ILE A 285 29.16 -3.71 -2.03
C ILE A 285 28.51 -3.84 -3.42
N LEU A 286 27.47 -3.04 -3.71
CA LEU A 286 26.77 -3.10 -4.99
C LEU A 286 27.70 -2.76 -6.16
N LEU A 287 28.52 -1.72 -6.03
CA LEU A 287 29.50 -1.35 -7.06
C LEU A 287 30.56 -2.45 -7.28
N LYS A 288 31.05 -3.09 -6.21
CA LYS A 288 31.99 -4.23 -6.32
C LYS A 288 31.40 -5.43 -7.07
N HIS A 289 30.08 -5.63 -6.97
CA HIS A 289 29.37 -6.69 -7.68
C HIS A 289 28.90 -6.27 -9.08
N GLY A 290 29.35 -5.11 -9.57
CA GLY A 290 29.12 -4.67 -10.94
C GLY A 290 27.90 -3.78 -11.16
N ALA A 291 27.33 -3.19 -10.10
CA ALA A 291 26.26 -2.20 -10.27
C ALA A 291 26.77 -1.02 -11.09
N ALA A 292 26.03 -0.66 -12.14
CA ALA A 292 26.36 0.51 -12.94
C ALA A 292 26.16 1.78 -12.11
N ILE A 293 27.22 2.57 -11.91
CA ILE A 293 27.12 3.83 -11.17
C ILE A 293 26.41 4.94 -11.98
N ASN A 294 26.46 4.85 -13.30
CA ASN A 294 25.83 5.79 -14.24
C ASN A 294 24.93 5.01 -15.20
N HIS A 295 23.62 5.22 -15.13
CA HIS A 295 22.63 4.70 -16.08
C HIS A 295 21.36 5.58 -16.11
N GLU A 296 20.39 5.20 -16.94
CA GLU A 296 19.19 5.98 -17.27
C GLU A 296 18.34 6.46 -16.07
N SER A 297 18.35 5.71 -14.96
CA SER A 297 17.57 6.10 -13.78
C SER A 297 18.32 7.05 -12.85
N ASN A 298 19.57 7.40 -13.18
CA ASN A 298 20.40 8.32 -12.43
C ASN A 298 20.46 7.98 -10.92
N PRO A 299 21.17 6.91 -10.52
CA PRO A 299 21.23 6.48 -9.11
C PRO A 299 21.61 7.58 -8.12
N LEU A 300 22.45 8.53 -8.56
CA LEU A 300 22.82 9.71 -7.78
C LEU A 300 21.61 10.58 -7.43
N ALA A 301 20.61 10.71 -8.32
CA ALA A 301 19.39 11.48 -8.07
C ALA A 301 18.54 10.84 -6.96
N HIS A 302 18.36 9.52 -6.99
CA HIS A 302 17.63 8.79 -5.95
C HIS A 302 18.33 8.85 -4.59
N ILE A 303 19.65 8.69 -4.56
CA ILE A 303 20.44 8.83 -3.33
C ILE A 303 20.42 10.27 -2.83
N ALA A 304 20.45 11.27 -3.71
CA ALA A 304 20.32 12.67 -3.32
C ALA A 304 18.94 12.95 -2.69
N GLN A 305 17.86 12.39 -3.25
CA GLN A 305 16.50 12.54 -2.75
C GLN A 305 16.32 12.06 -1.30
N SER A 306 17.07 11.04 -0.87
CA SER A 306 17.02 10.54 0.52
C SER A 306 17.59 11.55 1.54
N GLY A 307 18.36 12.54 1.09
CA GLY A 307 19.02 13.52 1.94
C GLY A 307 20.32 13.00 2.58
N ASN A 308 20.82 11.82 2.20
CA ASN A 308 22.08 11.32 2.72
C ASN A 308 23.28 11.94 2.01
N GLU A 309 23.76 13.06 2.53
CA GLU A 309 24.92 13.79 1.98
C GLU A 309 26.19 12.92 1.86
N ALA A 310 26.47 12.06 2.84
CA ALA A 310 27.65 11.20 2.84
C ALA A 310 27.60 10.16 1.70
N ALA A 311 26.42 9.57 1.47
CA ALA A 311 26.20 8.65 0.35
C ALA A 311 26.33 9.35 -1.01
N VAL A 312 25.79 10.58 -1.14
CA VAL A 312 25.94 11.38 -2.36
C VAL A 312 27.41 11.68 -2.64
N ARG A 313 28.17 12.16 -1.63
CA ARG A 313 29.60 12.44 -1.77
C ARG A 313 30.36 11.19 -2.21
N TYR A 314 30.06 10.07 -1.58
CA TYR A 314 30.70 8.80 -1.92
C TYR A 314 30.40 8.34 -3.36
N MET A 315 29.16 8.48 -3.84
CA MET A 315 28.83 8.19 -5.23
C MET A 315 29.63 9.06 -6.21
N ILE A 316 29.77 10.37 -5.91
CA ILE A 316 30.57 11.29 -6.74
C ILE A 316 32.05 10.87 -6.74
N GLU A 317 32.63 10.54 -5.58
CA GLU A 317 34.00 10.03 -5.45
C GLU A 317 34.24 8.75 -6.28
N ARG A 318 33.20 7.92 -6.45
CA ARG A 318 33.24 6.69 -7.26
C ARG A 318 32.95 6.93 -8.75
N GLY A 319 32.72 8.18 -9.17
CA GLY A 319 32.56 8.54 -10.58
C GLY A 319 31.11 8.71 -11.04
N ALA A 320 30.16 8.93 -10.13
CA ALA A 320 28.81 9.33 -10.50
C ALA A 320 28.83 10.71 -11.19
N LYS A 321 28.18 10.80 -12.35
CA LYS A 321 28.14 12.03 -13.16
C LYS A 321 27.06 12.98 -12.63
N LEU A 322 27.38 14.27 -12.61
CA LEU A 322 26.43 15.33 -12.25
C LEU A 322 25.60 15.74 -13.49
N THR A 323 24.78 14.81 -13.98
CA THR A 323 23.83 15.01 -15.08
C THR A 323 22.45 15.33 -14.51
N LEU A 324 21.83 16.43 -14.97
CA LEU A 324 20.47 16.79 -14.59
C LEU A 324 19.48 15.66 -14.91
N GLY A 325 19.65 15.04 -16.07
CA GLY A 325 18.74 14.04 -16.63
C GLY A 325 17.61 14.66 -17.43
N GLU A 326 16.87 13.84 -18.19
CA GLU A 326 15.79 14.32 -19.07
C GLU A 326 14.67 15.01 -18.31
N ARG A 327 14.45 14.61 -17.05
CA ARG A 327 13.41 15.16 -16.18
C ARG A 327 13.98 16.07 -15.11
N ASN A 328 15.25 16.47 -15.20
CA ASN A 328 15.97 17.19 -14.14
C ASN A 328 15.94 16.46 -12.79
N GLU A 329 15.87 15.13 -12.80
CA GLU A 329 15.67 14.34 -11.59
C GLU A 329 16.79 14.51 -10.56
N LEU A 330 18.03 14.76 -10.99
CA LEU A 330 19.14 15.03 -10.07
C LEU A 330 18.99 16.39 -9.38
N TRP A 331 18.49 17.40 -10.10
CA TRP A 331 18.19 18.71 -9.51
C TRP A 331 17.08 18.60 -8.47
N PHE A 332 15.96 17.97 -8.83
CA PHE A 332 14.84 17.79 -7.92
C PHE A 332 15.21 16.92 -6.72
N GLY A 333 15.95 15.82 -6.93
CA GLY A 333 16.47 14.98 -5.86
C GLY A 333 17.39 15.75 -4.91
N ALA A 334 18.30 16.59 -5.42
CA ALA A 334 19.18 17.41 -4.58
C ALA A 334 18.40 18.44 -3.75
N CYS A 335 17.41 19.10 -4.34
CA CYS A 335 16.55 20.06 -3.65
C CYS A 335 15.68 19.39 -2.57
N GLN A 336 15.01 18.29 -2.91
CA GLN A 336 14.17 17.51 -2.00
C GLN A 336 14.98 16.93 -0.82
N GLY A 337 16.17 16.40 -1.10
CA GLY A 337 17.07 15.86 -0.08
C GLY A 337 17.79 16.91 0.75
N GLY A 338 17.81 18.17 0.31
CA GLY A 338 18.52 19.25 1.00
C GLY A 338 20.04 19.21 0.81
N ILE A 339 20.52 18.60 -0.28
CA ILE A 339 21.95 18.42 -0.56
C ILE A 339 22.53 19.72 -1.14
N LEU A 340 22.79 20.70 -0.28
CA LEU A 340 23.09 22.08 -0.69
C LEU A 340 24.30 22.19 -1.64
N PHE A 341 25.40 21.46 -1.39
CA PHE A 341 26.57 21.54 -2.27
C PHE A 341 26.27 21.03 -3.69
N LEU A 342 25.37 20.05 -3.81
CA LEU A 342 24.95 19.50 -5.09
C LEU A 342 23.99 20.46 -5.79
N VAL A 343 23.05 21.07 -5.07
CA VAL A 343 22.21 22.15 -5.58
C VAL A 343 23.08 23.28 -6.14
N GLN A 344 24.09 23.73 -5.39
CA GLN A 344 25.05 24.76 -5.85
C GLN A 344 25.80 24.36 -7.11
N ALA A 345 26.22 23.09 -7.22
CA ALA A 345 26.93 22.59 -8.40
C ALA A 345 26.03 22.42 -9.64
N LEU A 346 24.73 22.20 -9.43
CA LEU A 346 23.75 21.99 -10.50
C LEU A 346 23.08 23.28 -10.96
N PHE A 347 22.94 24.28 -10.09
CA PHE A 347 22.22 25.52 -10.38
C PHE A 347 22.69 26.22 -11.68
N PRO A 348 24.00 26.34 -11.99
CA PRO A 348 24.44 26.95 -13.25
C PRO A 348 24.13 26.11 -14.50
N LYS A 349 23.74 24.85 -14.33
CA LYS A 349 23.38 23.94 -15.42
C LYS A 349 21.88 23.93 -15.70
N VAL A 350 21.06 24.45 -14.78
CA VAL A 350 19.62 24.57 -14.96
C VAL A 350 19.37 25.66 -16.00
N ASP A 351 18.48 25.38 -16.95
CA ASP A 351 18.11 26.34 -17.99
C ASP A 351 17.54 27.62 -17.35
N PRO A 352 18.17 28.79 -17.53
CA PRO A 352 17.71 30.04 -16.92
C PRO A 352 16.34 30.50 -17.44
N GLU A 353 15.93 30.05 -18.63
CA GLU A 353 14.62 30.39 -19.20
C GLU A 353 13.51 29.48 -18.64
N ALA A 354 13.87 28.39 -17.97
CA ALA A 354 12.94 27.42 -17.42
C ALA A 354 12.59 27.74 -15.95
N GLU A 355 11.92 28.87 -15.73
CA GLU A 355 11.53 29.36 -14.39
C GLU A 355 10.86 28.27 -13.52
N TYR A 356 10.04 27.42 -14.14
CA TYR A 356 9.34 26.32 -13.47
C TYR A 356 10.29 25.32 -12.79
N ILE A 357 11.51 25.12 -13.29
CA ILE A 357 12.47 24.15 -12.72
C ILE A 357 13.00 24.67 -11.38
N CYS A 358 13.32 25.96 -11.31
CA CYS A 358 13.79 26.60 -10.08
C CYS A 358 12.67 26.73 -9.06
N ASP A 359 11.47 27.12 -9.48
CA ASP A 359 10.27 27.19 -8.64
C ASP A 359 9.91 25.80 -8.05
N THR A 360 9.89 24.76 -8.90
CA THR A 360 9.66 23.39 -8.44
C THR A 360 10.74 22.95 -7.46
N GLY A 361 12.01 23.31 -7.71
CA GLY A 361 13.13 23.01 -6.83
C GLY A 361 12.97 23.62 -5.43
N VAL A 362 12.68 24.93 -5.33
CA VAL A 362 12.49 25.59 -4.03
C VAL A 362 11.23 25.08 -3.32
N THR A 363 10.16 24.79 -4.05
CA THR A 363 8.92 24.22 -3.50
C THR A 363 9.14 22.81 -2.94
N LEU A 364 9.88 21.94 -3.65
CA LEU A 364 10.26 20.61 -3.15
C LEU A 364 11.14 20.70 -1.89
N ALA A 365 12.10 21.63 -1.87
CA ALA A 365 12.94 21.86 -0.70
C ALA A 365 12.11 22.31 0.52
N ALA A 366 11.17 23.24 0.31
CA ALA A 366 10.27 23.72 1.36
C ALA A 366 9.34 22.62 1.89
N ALA A 367 8.75 21.83 0.99
CA ALA A 367 7.90 20.68 1.31
C ALA A 367 8.63 19.56 2.08
N ASN A 368 9.97 19.54 2.09
CA ASN A 368 10.77 18.54 2.79
C ASN A 368 11.60 19.14 3.94
N ASN A 369 11.24 20.35 4.39
CA ASN A 369 11.92 21.08 5.48
C ASN A 369 13.43 21.31 5.25
N ARG A 370 13.83 21.56 3.99
CA ARG A 370 15.23 21.78 3.61
C ARG A 370 15.57 23.27 3.60
N LEU A 371 15.50 23.89 4.77
CA LEU A 371 15.64 25.34 4.92
C LEU A 371 16.98 25.88 4.40
N ASN A 372 18.06 25.08 4.49
CA ASN A 372 19.37 25.41 3.92
C ASN A 372 19.32 25.63 2.39
N VAL A 373 18.56 24.81 1.66
CA VAL A 373 18.36 24.94 0.21
C VAL A 373 17.39 26.07 -0.09
N VAL A 374 16.28 26.17 0.65
CA VAL A 374 15.28 27.24 0.49
C VAL A 374 15.94 28.62 0.61
N THR A 375 16.66 28.87 1.70
CA THR A 375 17.34 30.14 1.95
C THR A 375 18.39 30.46 0.89
N TRP A 376 19.16 29.46 0.45
CA TRP A 376 20.18 29.66 -0.57
C TRP A 376 19.58 30.00 -1.94
N LEU A 377 18.54 29.28 -2.39
CA LEU A 377 17.87 29.53 -3.67
C LEU A 377 17.22 30.92 -3.70
N ILE A 378 16.58 31.34 -2.61
CA ILE A 378 16.04 32.69 -2.48
C ILE A 378 17.16 33.74 -2.56
N GLY A 379 18.31 33.46 -1.94
CA GLY A 379 19.52 34.29 -2.07
C GLY A 379 20.07 34.38 -3.49
N GLN A 380 19.77 33.40 -4.37
CA GLN A 380 20.09 33.47 -5.80
C GLN A 380 19.05 34.26 -6.63
N GLY A 381 18.01 34.79 -5.99
CA GLY A 381 16.94 35.51 -6.67
C GLY A 381 15.88 34.61 -7.30
N VAL A 382 15.78 33.33 -6.90
CA VAL A 382 14.68 32.46 -7.33
C VAL A 382 13.36 33.06 -6.87
N LYS A 383 12.45 33.27 -7.82
CA LYS A 383 11.12 33.81 -7.54
C LYS A 383 10.30 32.80 -6.76
N LEU A 384 9.55 33.29 -5.78
CA LEU A 384 8.67 32.47 -4.95
C LEU A 384 7.23 32.61 -5.39
N TYR A 385 6.50 31.50 -5.28
CA TYR A 385 5.08 31.41 -5.51
C TYR A 385 4.36 30.96 -4.23
N PRO A 386 3.04 31.22 -4.11
CA PRO A 386 2.27 30.74 -2.96
C PRO A 386 2.43 29.23 -2.71
N ASP A 387 2.60 28.45 -3.78
CA ASP A 387 2.83 27.01 -3.75
C ASP A 387 3.99 26.60 -2.83
N THR A 388 5.07 27.38 -2.73
CA THR A 388 6.20 27.10 -1.84
C THR A 388 5.80 27.14 -0.36
N LEU A 389 5.04 28.17 0.05
CA LEU A 389 4.53 28.32 1.40
C LEU A 389 3.47 27.26 1.71
N ILE A 390 2.57 27.02 0.74
CA ILE A 390 1.49 26.05 0.83
C ILE A 390 2.05 24.64 1.04
N ALA A 391 3.03 24.21 0.24
CA ALA A 391 3.61 22.86 0.32
C ALA A 391 4.35 22.63 1.66
N ALA A 392 5.03 23.64 2.20
CA ALA A 392 5.64 23.53 3.53
C ALA A 392 4.60 23.38 4.64
N ALA A 393 3.48 24.11 4.55
CA ALA A 393 2.40 24.05 5.53
C ALA A 393 1.59 22.74 5.44
N GLU A 394 1.35 22.23 4.23
CA GLU A 394 0.71 20.94 3.96
C GLU A 394 1.44 19.81 4.70
N GLN A 395 2.78 19.82 4.68
CA GLN A 395 3.62 18.84 5.36
C GLN A 395 3.86 19.16 6.84
N GLY A 396 3.39 20.30 7.34
CA GLY A 396 3.49 20.71 8.74
C GLY A 396 4.86 21.24 9.16
N HIS A 397 5.67 21.72 8.22
CA HIS A 397 7.04 22.19 8.48
C HIS A 397 7.08 23.62 9.00
N LEU A 398 6.73 23.78 10.29
CA LEU A 398 6.57 25.08 10.96
C LEU A 398 7.79 25.99 10.82
N GLN A 399 9.00 25.48 11.05
CA GLN A 399 10.24 26.27 10.94
C GLN A 399 10.43 26.87 9.54
N THR A 400 10.11 26.11 8.49
CA THR A 400 10.23 26.61 7.10
C THR A 400 9.15 27.65 6.81
N VAL A 401 7.91 27.42 7.26
CA VAL A 401 6.81 28.37 7.11
C VAL A 401 7.08 29.69 7.84
N GLU A 402 7.54 29.62 9.10
CA GLU A 402 7.95 30.77 9.90
C GLU A 402 9.00 31.60 9.16
N TRP A 403 10.06 30.93 8.70
CA TRP A 403 11.13 31.62 8.00
C TRP A 403 10.64 32.28 6.70
N LEU A 404 9.81 31.58 5.91
CA LEU A 404 9.25 32.10 4.66
C LEU A 404 8.39 33.35 4.90
N LEU A 405 7.50 33.34 5.90
CA LEU A 405 6.63 34.48 6.20
C LEU A 405 7.40 35.68 6.77
N GLN A 406 8.46 35.44 7.54
CA GLN A 406 9.25 36.51 8.15
C GLN A 406 10.28 37.14 7.21
N ASN A 407 10.79 36.39 6.22
CA ASN A 407 11.94 36.80 5.41
C ASN A 407 11.61 36.99 3.92
N THR A 408 10.34 36.83 3.52
CA THR A 408 9.93 36.98 2.12
C THR A 408 8.66 37.84 2.01
N ALA A 409 8.31 38.26 0.79
CA ALA A 409 7.10 39.02 0.51
C ALA A 409 5.86 38.13 0.26
N LEU A 410 5.91 36.84 0.62
CA LEU A 410 4.79 35.92 0.43
C LEU A 410 3.58 36.36 1.27
N ASN A 411 2.43 36.49 0.61
CA ASN A 411 1.18 36.82 1.27
C ASN A 411 0.57 35.55 1.88
N ILE A 412 0.38 35.54 3.20
CA ILE A 412 -0.23 34.44 3.95
C ILE A 412 -1.63 34.04 3.45
N ASN A 413 -2.35 34.97 2.80
CA ASN A 413 -3.69 34.74 2.26
C ASN A 413 -3.71 34.49 0.74
N ALA A 414 -2.55 34.41 0.10
CA ALA A 414 -2.48 34.07 -1.33
C ALA A 414 -3.04 32.66 -1.60
N ILE A 415 -3.56 32.48 -2.81
CA ILE A 415 -4.08 31.21 -3.30
C ILE A 415 -3.23 30.72 -4.47
N ASN A 416 -3.05 29.41 -4.57
CA ASN A 416 -2.41 28.78 -5.73
C ASN A 416 -3.38 28.65 -6.92
N LYS A 417 -2.92 28.03 -8.01
CA LYS A 417 -3.72 27.81 -9.24
C LYS A 417 -4.94 26.90 -9.02
N MET A 418 -4.95 26.09 -7.96
CA MET A 418 -6.10 25.27 -7.56
C MET A 418 -7.11 26.04 -6.68
N GLY A 419 -6.80 27.29 -6.33
CA GLY A 419 -7.62 28.11 -5.45
C GLY A 419 -7.47 27.75 -3.97
N HIS A 420 -6.37 27.10 -3.58
CA HIS A 420 -6.10 26.73 -2.20
C HIS A 420 -5.15 27.72 -1.54
N SER A 421 -5.38 28.06 -0.28
CA SER A 421 -4.47 28.87 0.55
C SER A 421 -3.64 28.00 1.49
N VAL A 422 -2.66 28.61 2.16
CA VAL A 422 -1.85 27.93 3.18
C VAL A 422 -2.70 27.44 4.36
N LEU A 423 -3.69 28.24 4.79
CA LEU A 423 -4.61 27.87 5.87
C LEU A 423 -5.51 26.70 5.45
N TYR A 424 -5.94 26.68 4.20
CA TYR A 424 -6.75 25.60 3.64
C TYR A 424 -6.01 24.25 3.68
N GLU A 425 -4.80 24.18 3.11
CA GLU A 425 -4.05 22.93 3.04
C GLU A 425 -3.62 22.42 4.42
N ALA A 426 -3.18 23.33 5.30
CA ALA A 426 -2.85 22.97 6.68
C ALA A 426 -4.08 22.39 7.42
N THR A 427 -5.27 22.95 7.16
CA THR A 427 -6.53 22.47 7.76
C THR A 427 -6.94 21.11 7.21
N GLN A 428 -6.92 20.95 5.88
CA GLN A 428 -7.30 19.71 5.21
C GLN A 428 -6.40 18.53 5.65
N ASN A 429 -5.11 18.80 5.86
CA ASN A 429 -4.14 17.79 6.29
C ASN A 429 -4.03 17.64 7.82
N GLY A 430 -4.93 18.26 8.59
CA GLY A 430 -5.02 18.07 10.04
C GLY A 430 -3.87 18.70 10.85
N LYS A 431 -3.11 19.65 10.29
CA LYS A 431 -1.90 20.22 10.89
C LYS A 431 -2.25 21.29 11.94
N ILE A 432 -2.74 20.89 13.11
CA ILE A 432 -3.25 21.81 14.16
C ILE A 432 -2.23 22.87 14.61
N GLU A 433 -0.97 22.49 14.84
CA GLU A 433 0.09 23.43 15.25
C GLU A 433 0.34 24.49 14.17
N MET A 434 0.35 24.08 12.90
CA MET A 434 0.49 24.97 11.75
C MET A 434 -0.71 25.91 11.64
N VAL A 435 -1.94 25.41 11.78
CA VAL A 435 -3.16 26.24 11.73
C VAL A 435 -3.17 27.29 12.84
N ASN A 436 -2.79 26.91 14.07
CA ASN A 436 -2.67 27.87 15.17
C ASN A 436 -1.69 28.99 14.81
N TYR A 437 -0.48 28.62 14.37
CA TYR A 437 0.53 29.59 13.97
C TYR A 437 0.03 30.52 12.86
N LEU A 438 -0.56 29.98 11.79
CA LEU A 438 -1.06 30.77 10.67
C LEU A 438 -2.14 31.77 11.10
N LEU A 439 -3.08 31.35 11.95
CA LEU A 439 -4.11 32.24 12.50
C LEU A 439 -3.50 33.35 13.37
N ASP A 440 -2.51 33.01 14.19
CA ASP A 440 -1.81 33.97 15.04
C ASP A 440 -0.97 34.98 14.21
N GLN A 441 -0.53 34.57 13.01
CA GLN A 441 0.11 35.44 12.01
C GLN A 441 -0.89 36.21 11.12
N GLY A 442 -2.20 36.11 11.39
CA GLY A 442 -3.22 36.89 10.67
C GLY A 442 -3.73 36.25 9.37
N ALA A 443 -3.65 34.93 9.22
CA ALA A 443 -4.36 34.23 8.15
C ALA A 443 -5.87 34.47 8.26
N ASP A 444 -6.54 34.66 7.12
CA ASP A 444 -7.97 34.93 7.05
C ASP A 444 -8.79 33.68 7.41
N GLN A 445 -9.19 33.62 8.67
CA GLN A 445 -10.08 32.59 9.20
C GLN A 445 -11.48 32.57 8.53
N HIS A 446 -11.87 33.63 7.82
CA HIS A 446 -13.16 33.70 7.13
C HIS A 446 -13.07 33.40 5.63
N GLN A 447 -11.89 33.01 5.15
CA GLN A 447 -11.65 32.73 3.75
C GLN A 447 -12.63 31.68 3.21
N ARG A 448 -13.14 31.91 2.00
CA ARG A 448 -14.10 31.04 1.33
C ARG A 448 -13.50 30.52 0.03
N LEU A 449 -13.24 29.22 -0.03
CA LEU A 449 -12.44 28.62 -1.11
C LEU A 449 -13.16 27.50 -1.85
N GLY A 450 -12.67 27.24 -3.06
CA GLY A 450 -13.22 26.24 -3.99
C GLY A 450 -14.57 26.64 -4.58
N ASN A 451 -15.08 25.76 -5.45
CA ASN A 451 -16.34 26.01 -6.18
C ASN A 451 -17.57 26.19 -5.27
N TYR A 452 -17.49 25.67 -4.05
CA TYR A 452 -18.55 25.71 -3.06
C TYR A 452 -18.31 26.76 -1.96
N GLU A 453 -17.25 27.57 -2.06
CA GLU A 453 -16.97 28.64 -1.09
C GLU A 453 -16.93 28.14 0.37
N PHE A 454 -16.27 27.01 0.59
CA PHE A 454 -16.14 26.42 1.92
C PHE A 454 -15.34 27.32 2.85
N SER A 455 -15.82 27.49 4.10
CA SER A 455 -15.00 28.06 5.19
C SER A 455 -14.07 27.03 5.81
N PRO A 456 -13.05 27.47 6.58
CA PRO A 456 -12.11 26.57 7.25
C PRO A 456 -12.79 25.53 8.15
N ILE A 457 -13.90 25.86 8.83
CA ILE A 457 -14.63 24.88 9.66
C ILE A 457 -15.27 23.75 8.83
N HIS A 458 -15.68 23.99 7.58
CA HIS A 458 -16.12 22.91 6.69
C HIS A 458 -14.95 21.97 6.37
N ILE A 459 -13.78 22.55 6.07
CA ILE A 459 -12.57 21.80 5.74
C ILE A 459 -12.07 20.99 6.95
N ALA A 460 -12.16 21.55 8.16
CA ALA A 460 -11.86 20.83 9.39
C ALA A 460 -12.81 19.63 9.62
N CYS A 461 -14.08 19.74 9.25
CA CYS A 461 -15.02 18.63 9.27
C CYS A 461 -14.70 17.57 8.21
N PHE A 462 -14.30 17.96 6.99
CA PHE A 462 -13.78 17.02 5.98
C PHE A 462 -12.55 16.25 6.50
N ALA A 463 -11.61 16.95 7.13
CA ALA A 463 -10.44 16.37 7.77
C ALA A 463 -10.76 15.56 9.05
N SER A 464 -12.03 15.50 9.47
CA SER A 464 -12.50 14.81 10.67
C SER A 464 -11.78 15.23 11.96
N SER A 465 -11.32 16.49 12.05
CA SER A 465 -10.51 16.98 13.16
C SER A 465 -11.29 17.89 14.10
N ILE A 466 -11.79 17.33 15.21
CA ILE A 466 -12.46 18.10 16.28
C ILE A 466 -11.58 19.22 16.86
N PRO A 467 -10.26 19.02 17.09
CA PRO A 467 -9.38 20.10 17.56
C PRO A 467 -9.37 21.31 16.61
N LEU A 468 -9.33 21.09 15.30
CA LEU A 468 -9.40 22.17 14.31
C LEU A 468 -10.75 22.88 14.34
N VAL A 469 -11.86 22.12 14.43
CA VAL A 469 -13.20 22.72 14.56
C VAL A 469 -13.28 23.61 15.81
N LYS A 470 -12.78 23.16 16.96
CA LYS A 470 -12.70 23.97 18.19
C LYS A 470 -11.92 25.26 17.96
N ARG A 471 -10.72 25.16 17.40
CA ARG A 471 -9.86 26.33 17.15
C ARG A 471 -10.55 27.36 16.25
N PHE A 472 -11.29 26.91 15.25
CA PHE A 472 -12.06 27.78 14.35
C PHE A 472 -13.28 28.42 15.01
N LEU A 473 -13.95 27.72 15.92
CA LEU A 473 -15.03 28.30 16.76
C LEU A 473 -14.47 29.36 17.71
N GLU A 474 -13.32 29.10 18.34
CA GLU A 474 -12.60 30.07 19.18
C GLU A 474 -12.16 31.29 18.38
N ALA A 475 -11.83 31.11 17.09
CA ALA A 475 -11.60 32.18 16.14
C ALA A 475 -12.89 32.96 15.76
N GLY A 476 -14.08 32.53 16.20
CA GLY A 476 -15.34 33.24 15.97
C GLY A 476 -16.05 32.84 14.67
N ILE A 477 -15.67 31.74 14.03
CA ILE A 477 -16.42 31.19 12.89
C ILE A 477 -17.71 30.56 13.41
N SER A 478 -18.86 30.90 12.81
CA SER A 478 -20.15 30.30 13.20
C SER A 478 -20.17 28.79 12.92
N ILE A 479 -20.61 28.01 13.91
CA ILE A 479 -20.90 26.57 13.81
C ILE A 479 -21.93 26.25 12.71
N ASN A 480 -22.80 27.22 12.40
CA ASN A 480 -23.88 27.12 11.40
C ASN A 480 -23.56 27.89 10.11
N CYS A 481 -22.29 28.19 9.85
CA CYS A 481 -21.91 28.83 8.59
C CYS A 481 -22.28 27.94 7.40
N THR A 482 -22.60 28.56 6.27
CA THR A 482 -22.98 27.84 5.04
C THR A 482 -21.92 27.99 3.97
N ALA A 483 -21.72 26.91 3.22
CA ALA A 483 -21.12 26.93 1.89
C ALA A 483 -22.09 27.56 0.87
N LYS A 484 -21.60 27.83 -0.35
CA LYS A 484 -22.39 28.40 -1.46
C LYS A 484 -23.66 27.62 -1.79
N ASP A 485 -23.60 26.30 -1.66
CA ASP A 485 -24.72 25.40 -1.94
C ASP A 485 -25.55 25.05 -0.70
N GLY A 486 -25.38 25.82 0.39
CA GLY A 486 -26.16 25.69 1.62
C GLY A 486 -25.66 24.61 2.59
N ARG A 487 -24.62 23.84 2.24
CA ARG A 487 -24.05 22.84 3.16
C ARG A 487 -23.47 23.52 4.40
N THR A 488 -23.68 22.89 5.56
CA THR A 488 -23.15 23.32 6.86
C THR A 488 -22.04 22.37 7.33
N PRO A 489 -21.25 22.71 8.37
CA PRO A 489 -20.32 21.77 8.99
C PRO A 489 -21.01 20.47 9.44
N LEU A 490 -22.25 20.57 9.95
CA LEU A 490 -23.05 19.42 10.34
C LEU A 490 -23.44 18.54 9.15
N TYR A 491 -23.78 19.14 8.00
CA TYR A 491 -23.98 18.40 6.76
C TYR A 491 -22.74 17.56 6.41
N ILE A 492 -21.54 18.17 6.41
CA ILE A 492 -20.29 17.47 6.07
C ILE A 492 -20.07 16.29 7.01
N ALA A 493 -20.26 16.47 8.32
CA ALA A 493 -20.07 15.40 9.30
C ALA A 493 -21.05 14.22 9.12
N ILE A 494 -22.32 14.50 8.80
CA ILE A 494 -23.33 13.47 8.50
C ILE A 494 -22.97 12.76 7.19
N ASP A 495 -22.55 13.51 6.16
CA ASP A 495 -22.19 12.95 4.86
C ASP A 495 -21.05 11.93 4.96
N HIS A 496 -20.05 12.24 5.77
CA HIS A 496 -18.88 11.40 6.03
C HIS A 496 -19.14 10.31 7.09
N GLN A 497 -20.39 10.20 7.61
CA GLN A 497 -20.77 9.24 8.64
C GLN A 497 -19.90 9.33 9.91
N ASN A 498 -19.41 10.53 10.24
CA ASN A 498 -18.56 10.76 11.41
C ASN A 498 -19.41 11.06 12.65
N GLN A 499 -19.82 10.00 13.35
CA GLN A 499 -20.68 10.07 14.54
C GLN A 499 -20.10 10.94 15.67
N GLU A 500 -18.78 10.91 15.87
CA GLU A 500 -18.11 11.69 16.91
C GLU A 500 -18.17 13.18 16.59
N MET A 501 -17.87 13.56 15.35
CA MET A 501 -17.98 14.93 14.87
C MET A 501 -19.42 15.43 14.95
N VAL A 502 -20.41 14.63 14.55
CA VAL A 502 -21.84 15.00 14.66
C VAL A 502 -22.22 15.28 16.12
N ASN A 503 -21.85 14.40 17.04
CA ASN A 503 -22.10 14.60 18.47
C ASN A 503 -21.42 15.86 19.00
N PHE A 504 -20.19 16.13 18.56
CA PHE A 504 -19.46 17.35 18.93
C PHE A 504 -20.17 18.60 18.41
N LEU A 505 -20.48 18.67 17.11
CA LEU A 505 -21.15 19.82 16.49
C LEU A 505 -22.52 20.10 17.11
N MET A 506 -23.32 19.06 17.38
CA MET A 506 -24.61 19.20 18.08
C MET A 506 -24.45 19.79 19.48
N LYS A 507 -23.45 19.32 20.26
CA LYS A 507 -23.12 19.90 21.57
C LYS A 507 -22.69 21.37 21.49
N GLN A 508 -22.09 21.78 20.38
CA GLN A 508 -21.72 23.18 20.11
C GLN A 508 -22.88 24.01 19.53
N GLY A 509 -24.11 23.46 19.45
CA GLY A 509 -25.30 24.18 18.99
C GLY A 509 -25.49 24.20 17.47
N ALA A 510 -24.98 23.19 16.75
CA ALA A 510 -25.28 23.05 15.33
C ALA A 510 -26.78 22.84 15.08
N ASN A 511 -27.32 23.54 14.10
CA ASN A 511 -28.75 23.51 13.77
C ASN A 511 -29.05 22.36 12.79
N ILE A 512 -29.79 21.36 13.27
CA ILE A 512 -30.23 20.22 12.45
C ILE A 512 -31.41 20.53 11.53
N ASP A 513 -32.18 21.58 11.85
CA ASP A 513 -33.39 21.93 11.11
C ASP A 513 -33.07 22.80 9.86
N GLN A 514 -31.78 23.04 9.59
CA GLN A 514 -31.32 23.73 8.39
C GLN A 514 -31.43 22.80 7.16
N ALA A 515 -31.76 23.36 5.99
CA ALA A 515 -31.87 22.59 4.76
C ALA A 515 -30.52 21.94 4.39
N GLY A 516 -30.54 20.67 3.98
CA GLY A 516 -29.36 20.00 3.44
C GLY A 516 -29.04 20.55 2.05
N GLY A 517 -27.76 20.70 1.72
CA GLY A 517 -27.38 21.01 0.34
C GLY A 517 -27.79 19.88 -0.61
N TYR A 518 -28.10 20.20 -1.87
CA TYR A 518 -28.42 19.25 -2.94
C TYR A 518 -29.58 18.27 -2.64
N GLY A 519 -30.83 18.72 -2.83
CA GLY A 519 -32.00 17.82 -2.93
C GLY A 519 -32.56 17.26 -1.62
N ASP A 520 -31.85 17.40 -0.50
CA ASP A 520 -32.30 16.96 0.82
C ASP A 520 -33.16 18.02 1.52
N LYS A 521 -34.36 17.64 1.99
CA LYS A 521 -35.28 18.58 2.64
C LYS A 521 -34.80 19.04 4.01
N ASN A 522 -34.11 18.19 4.77
CA ASN A 522 -33.48 18.51 6.05
C ASN A 522 -32.35 17.52 6.40
N LEU A 523 -31.45 17.91 7.31
CA LEU A 523 -30.29 17.10 7.72
C LEU A 523 -30.68 15.84 8.54
N GLN A 524 -31.85 15.83 9.17
CA GLN A 524 -32.32 14.68 9.94
C GLN A 524 -32.58 13.46 9.04
N GLU A 525 -33.26 13.65 7.92
CA GLU A 525 -33.52 12.59 6.93
C GLU A 525 -32.22 12.03 6.33
N MET A 526 -31.22 12.89 6.14
CA MET A 526 -29.90 12.47 5.70
C MET A 526 -29.19 11.58 6.72
N ALA A 527 -29.23 11.96 8.00
CA ALA A 527 -28.67 11.15 9.07
C ALA A 527 -29.39 9.81 9.22
N ASP A 528 -30.73 9.79 9.12
CA ASP A 528 -31.52 8.56 9.19
C ASP A 528 -31.15 7.58 8.06
N ARG A 529 -31.05 8.07 6.81
CA ARG A 529 -30.60 7.26 5.65
C ARG A 529 -29.18 6.71 5.83
N LYS A 530 -28.31 7.49 6.47
CA LYS A 530 -26.90 7.13 6.74
C LYS A 530 -26.69 6.42 8.09
N GLN A 531 -27.76 6.14 8.84
CA GLN A 531 -27.73 5.49 10.15
C GLN A 531 -26.87 6.24 11.19
N ILE A 532 -26.86 7.57 11.15
CA ILE A 532 -26.17 8.45 12.10
C ILE A 532 -27.16 8.92 13.17
N LEU A 533 -26.76 8.77 14.43
CA LEU A 533 -27.57 9.18 15.57
C LEU A 533 -27.37 10.66 15.85
N ILE A 534 -28.44 11.44 15.84
CA ILE A 534 -28.40 12.85 16.25
C ILE A 534 -29.01 12.95 17.64
N THR A 535 -28.23 13.43 18.60
CA THR A 535 -28.71 13.75 19.94
C THR A 535 -28.82 15.26 20.08
N LYS A 536 -30.05 15.78 20.22
CA LYS A 536 -30.27 17.20 20.51
C LYS A 536 -29.82 17.47 21.95
N PRO A 537 -29.03 18.53 22.22
CA PRO A 537 -28.78 18.98 23.59
C PRO A 537 -30.11 19.31 24.28
N GLN A 538 -30.26 18.96 25.56
CA GLN A 538 -31.42 19.31 26.38
C GLN A 538 -31.45 20.79 26.72
#